data_AF-A0A9E3Z8J9-F1
#
_entry.id   AF-A0A9E3Z8J9-F1
#
_cell.length_a   1.000
_cell.length_b   1.000
_cell.length_c   1.000
_cell.angle_alpha   90.00
_cell.angle_beta   90.00
_cell.angle_gamma   90.00
#
_symmetry.space_group_name_H-M   'P 1'
#
loop_
_entity.id
_entity.type
_entity.pdbx_description
1 polymer ?
#
loop_
_entity_poly.entity_id
_entity_poly.type
_entity_poly.pdbx_seq_one_letter_code
_entity_poly.pdbx_strand_id
1 'polypeptide(L)' 'MFGDLGLWLVALHVMAFAAWMAAMWYLPRLLIYHCDAVVGGEASATFKVMERRLLKAIGTPA' A
#
# COMPACT_ATOMS: atom_id res chain seq x y z
N MET A 1 19.48 19.66 23.20
CA MET A 1 19.77 18.46 22.40
C MET A 1 18.58 17.47 22.37
N PHE A 2 17.34 17.94 22.18
CA PHE A 2 16.16 17.07 22.00
C PHE A 2 15.24 17.53 20.84
N GLY A 3 15.63 18.57 20.09
CA GLY A 3 14.82 19.13 18.99
C GLY A 3 14.81 18.26 17.74
N ASP A 4 15.93 17.57 17.46
CA ASP A 4 16.09 16.83 16.21
C ASP A 4 15.28 15.53 16.18
N LEU A 5 15.25 14.79 17.28
CA LEU A 5 14.55 13.49 17.34
C LEU A 5 13.03 13.63 17.12
N GLY A 6 12.42 14.69 17.67
CA GLY A 6 11.00 14.98 17.49
C GLY A 6 10.65 15.32 16.03
N LEU A 7 11.49 16.11 15.36
CA LEU A 7 11.34 16.45 13.94
C LEU A 7 11.47 15.22 13.03
N TRP A 8 12.45 14.35 13.30
CA TRP A 8 12.62 13.10 12.55
C TRP A 8 11.44 12.14 12.74
N LEU A 9 10.89 12.04 13.95
CA LEU A 9 9.69 11.21 14.21
C LEU A 9 8.46 11.74 13.47
N VAL A 10 8.23 13.05 13.48
CA VAL A 10 7.11 13.66 12.74
C VAL A 10 7.29 13.48 11.24
N ALA A 11 8.51 13.65 10.73
CA ALA A 11 8.81 13.40 9.32
C ALA A 11 8.53 11.95 8.92
N LEU A 12 8.98 10.97 9.72
CA LEU A 12 8.72 9.56 9.47
C LEU A 12 7.23 9.21 9.58
N HIS A 13 6.52 9.80 10.54
CA HIS A 13 5.07 9.64 10.68
C HIS A 13 4.31 10.14 9.45
N VAL A 14 4.64 11.33 8.94
CA VAL A 14 4.01 11.89 7.74
C VAL A 14 4.33 11.07 6.49
N MET A 15 5.57 10.58 6.35
CA MET A 15 5.95 9.70 5.22
C MET A 15 5.21 8.36 5.27
N ALA A 16 5.12 7.73 6.45
CA ALA A 16 4.37 6.49 6.65
C ALA A 16 2.87 6.69 6.39
N PHE A 17 2.30 7.80 6.86
CA PHE A 17 0.91 8.16 6.61
C PHE A 17 0.64 8.39 5.12
N ALA A 18 1.53 9.09 4.40
CA ALA A 18 1.40 9.32 2.97
C ALA A 18 1.47 8.01 2.16
N ALA A 19 2.40 7.10 2.50
CA ALA A 19 2.49 5.77 1.89
C ALA A 19 1.21 4.96 2.13
N TRP A 20 0.70 4.97 3.36
CA TRP A 20 -0.54 4.28 3.72
C TRP A 20 -1.76 4.84 2.97
N MET A 21 -1.90 6.16 2.87
CA MET A 21 -2.97 6.82 2.12
C MET A 21 -2.92 6.46 0.62
N ALA A 22 -1.72 6.42 0.03
CA ALA A 22 -1.54 6.00 -1.35
C ALA A 22 -1.99 4.55 -1.57
N ALA A 23 -1.65 3.64 -0.65
CA ALA A 23 -2.10 2.24 -0.70
C ALA A 23 -3.63 2.12 -0.62
N MET A 24 -4.28 2.87 0.29
CA MET A 24 -5.74 2.84 0.47
C MET A 24 -6.51 3.31 -0.77
N TRP A 25 -6.01 4.28 -1.52
CA TRP A 25 -6.65 4.70 -2.79
C TRP A 25 -6.35 3.78 -3.97
N TYR A 26 -5.19 3.12 -3.99
CA TYR A 26 -4.82 2.23 -5.10
C TYR A 26 -5.45 0.83 -4.98
N LEU A 27 -5.68 0.36 -3.76
CA LEU A 27 -6.28 -0.96 -3.46
C LEU A 27 -7.69 -1.17 -4.07
N PRO A 28 -8.69 -0.28 -3.87
CA PRO A 28 -10.05 -0.52 -4.37
C PRO A 28 -10.09 -0.62 -5.90
N ARG A 29 -9.29 0.18 -6.60
CA ARG A 29 -9.17 0.11 -8.06
C ARG A 29 -8.68 -1.26 -8.51
N LEU A 30 -7.66 -1.80 -7.83
CA LEU A 30 -7.09 -3.10 -8.15
C LEU A 30 -8.12 -4.23 -7.89
N LEU A 31 -8.87 -4.13 -6.80
CA LEU A 31 -9.90 -5.11 -6.42
C LEU A 31 -11.08 -5.14 -7.40
N ILE A 32 -11.51 -3.98 -7.92
CA ILE A 32 -12.57 -3.91 -8.94
C ILE A 32 -12.15 -4.69 -10.20
N TYR A 33 -10.93 -4.45 -10.71
CA TYR A 33 -10.42 -5.19 -11.87
C TYR A 33 -10.20 -6.68 -11.58
N HIS A 34 -9.93 -7.05 -10.32
CA HIS A 34 -9.83 -8.45 -9.94
C HIS A 34 -11.19 -9.14 -10.00
N CYS A 35 -12.25 -8.50 -9.52
CA CYS A 35 -13.61 -9.05 -9.58
C CYS A 35 -14.09 -9.26 -11.01
N ASP A 36 -13.69 -8.39 -11.95
CA ASP A 36 -14.00 -8.52 -13.37
C ASP A 36 -13.13 -9.57 -14.11
N ALA A 37 -12.02 -10.01 -13.50
CA ALA A 37 -11.13 -11.00 -14.10
C ALA A 37 -11.69 -12.42 -13.99
N VAL A 38 -11.49 -13.23 -15.03
CA VAL A 38 -11.90 -14.64 -15.03
C VAL A 38 -11.19 -15.39 -13.91
N VAL A 39 -11.99 -16.09 -13.09
CA VAL A 39 -11.50 -16.91 -11.97
C VAL A 39 -10.53 -17.97 -12.50
N GLY A 40 -9.27 -17.90 -12.08
CA GLY A 40 -8.21 -18.82 -12.50
C GLY A 40 -7.45 -18.42 -13.77
N GLY A 41 -7.76 -17.26 -14.37
CA GLY A 41 -6.98 -16.70 -15.47
C GLY A 41 -5.62 -16.14 -15.03
N GLU A 42 -4.71 -15.96 -15.99
CA GLU A 42 -3.37 -15.37 -15.78
C GLU A 42 -3.44 -13.95 -15.16
N ALA A 43 -4.48 -13.18 -15.53
CA ALA A 43 -4.74 -11.86 -14.96
C ALA A 43 -5.05 -11.92 -13.45
N SER A 44 -5.83 -12.90 -12.98
CA SER A 44 -6.13 -13.08 -11.55
C SER A 44 -4.88 -13.42 -10.74
N ALA A 45 -3.99 -14.26 -11.28
CA ALA A 45 -2.71 -14.56 -10.62
C ALA A 45 -1.83 -13.31 -10.48
N THR A 46 -1.81 -12.46 -11.52
CA THR A 46 -1.06 -11.21 -11.53
C THR A 46 -1.61 -10.22 -10.50
N PHE A 47 -2.94 -10.03 -10.46
CA PHE A 47 -3.59 -9.14 -9.49
C PHE A 47 -3.34 -9.57 -8.03
N LYS A 48 -3.36 -10.87 -7.72
CA LYS A 48 -3.01 -11.38 -6.38
C LYS A 48 -1.59 -11.01 -5.94
N VAL A 49 -0.63 -11.01 -6.87
CA VAL A 49 0.75 -10.61 -6.57
C VAL A 49 0.84 -9.09 -6.37
N MET A 50 0.14 -8.31 -7.19
CA MET A 50 0.10 -6.86 -7.06
C MET A 50 -0.55 -6.42 -5.73
N GLU A 51 -1.67 -7.03 -5.34
CA GLU A 51 -2.35 -6.76 -4.07
C GLU A 51 -1.46 -7.07 -2.87
N ARG A 52 -0.78 -8.22 -2.89
CA ARG A 52 0.14 -8.63 -1.83
C ARG A 52 1.31 -7.67 -1.69
N ARG A 53 1.88 -7.22 -2.81
CA ARG A 53 2.97 -6.24 -2.80
C ARG A 53 2.49 -4.89 -2.28
N LEU A 54 1.33 -4.43 -2.73
CA LEU A 54 0.75 -3.17 -2.27
C LEU A 54 0.51 -3.18 -0.75
N LEU A 55 -0.15 -4.23 -0.25
CA LEU A 55 -0.46 -4.35 1.17
C LEU A 55 0.80 -4.52 2.03
N LYS A 56 1.74 -5.35 1.61
CA LYS A 56 2.89 -5.76 2.44
C LYS A 56 4.12 -4.84 2.30
N ALA A 57 4.25 -4.11 1.20
CA ALA A 57 5.36 -3.18 0.97
C ALA A 57 4.98 -1.71 1.16
N ILE A 58 3.71 -1.34 0.98
CA ILE A 58 3.26 0.06 1.07
C ILE A 58 2.23 0.25 2.20
N GLY A 59 1.28 -0.67 2.35
CA GLY A 59 0.17 -0.55 3.30
C GLY A 59 0.48 -0.91 4.76
N THR A 60 1.53 -1.69 5.03
CA THR A 60 1.99 -2.00 6.39
C THR A 60 3.15 -1.09 6.77
N PRO A 61 2.94 -0.03 7.56
CA PRO A 61 4.04 0.74 8.13
C PRO A 61 4.83 -0.15 9.10
N ALA A 62 6.16 -0.16 8.95
CA ALA A 62 7.11 -0.75 9.89
C ALA A 62 7.57 0.29 10.91
#